data_AF-X1RHE6-F1
#
_entry.id   AF-X1RHE6-F1
#
_cell.length_a   1.000
_cell.length_b   1.000
_cell.length_c   1.000
_cell.angle_alpha   90.00
_cell.angle_beta   90.00
_cell.angle_gamma   90.00
#
_symmetry.space_group_name_H-M   'P 1'
#
loop_
_entity.id
_entity.type
_entity.pdbx_description
1 polymer ?
#
loop_
_entity_poly.entity_id
_entity_poly.type
_entity_poly.pdbx_seq_one_letter_code
_entity_poly.pdbx_strand_id
1 'polypeptide(L)'
;LVPIAEKTLSPADRESANSITVFDCSWNKIAGFEATLRKMKRKKRALPFLIAANPVNYGKPFILGSVEAFAAALFILGEYEQSQHILGKFKWGTEFLRLNEELLLAYAKAKNSSEVIEMQKMFMDVGTKKAKKT
;
A
#
# COMPACT_ATOMS: atom_id res chain seq x y z
N LEU A 1 -4.75 -4.95 -6.79
CA LEU A 1 -3.53 -4.19 -6.48
C LEU A 1 -2.42 -4.68 -7.38
N VAL A 2 -1.76 -3.77 -8.09
CA VAL A 2 -0.70 -4.05 -9.06
C VAL A 2 0.38 -2.98 -8.84
N PRO A 3 1.60 -3.34 -8.40
CA PRO A 3 2.64 -2.36 -8.08
C PRO A 3 3.00 -1.42 -9.23
N ILE A 4 2.94 -1.92 -10.47
CA ILE A 4 3.27 -1.18 -11.70
C ILE A 4 2.10 -0.41 -12.31
N ALA A 5 1.00 -0.20 -11.57
CA ALA A 5 -0.15 0.53 -12.11
C ALA A 5 0.11 2.04 -12.11
N GLU A 6 -0.37 2.72 -13.15
CA GLU A 6 -0.20 4.17 -13.34
C GLU A 6 -0.93 5.03 -12.31
N LYS A 7 -2.04 4.52 -11.75
CA LYS A 7 -2.84 5.21 -10.73
C LYS A 7 -2.64 4.55 -9.37
N THR A 8 -2.49 5.39 -8.36
CA THR A 8 -2.40 4.97 -6.96
C THR A 8 -3.80 4.83 -6.36
N LEU A 9 -3.96 3.88 -5.45
CA LEU A 9 -5.20 3.70 -4.71
C LEU A 9 -5.53 4.95 -3.90
N SER A 10 -6.81 5.34 -3.89
CA SER A 10 -7.31 6.45 -3.09
C SER A 10 -8.74 6.18 -2.62
N PRO A 11 -9.27 6.93 -1.63
CA PRO A 11 -10.65 6.81 -1.18
C PRO A 11 -11.69 6.90 -2.31
N ALA A 12 -11.43 7.70 -3.37
CA ALA A 12 -12.30 7.81 -4.54
C ALA A 12 -12.52 6.49 -5.30
N ASP A 13 -11.71 5.45 -5.05
CA ASP A 13 -11.92 4.15 -5.65
C ASP A 13 -13.08 3.37 -5.01
N ARG A 14 -13.50 3.74 -3.78
CA ARG A 14 -14.56 3.08 -3.00
C ARG A 14 -15.89 2.98 -3.74
N GLU A 15 -16.31 4.05 -4.42
CA GLU A 15 -17.59 4.07 -5.15
C GLU A 15 -17.63 3.11 -6.35
N SER A 16 -16.46 2.75 -6.87
CA SER A 16 -16.33 1.99 -8.13
C SER A 16 -15.78 0.58 -7.95
N ALA A 17 -15.42 0.19 -6.72
CA ALA A 17 -14.73 -1.06 -6.43
C ALA A 17 -15.54 -1.89 -5.43
N ASN A 18 -16.09 -3.01 -5.90
CA ASN A 18 -16.85 -3.95 -5.06
C ASN A 18 -15.98 -5.04 -4.43
N SER A 19 -14.69 -5.07 -4.76
CA SER A 19 -13.73 -6.05 -4.24
C SER A 19 -12.30 -5.56 -4.40
N ILE A 20 -11.40 -6.10 -3.57
CA ILE A 20 -9.95 -5.92 -3.69
C ILE A 20 -9.36 -7.28 -4.08
N THR A 21 -8.47 -7.28 -5.06
CA THR A 21 -7.70 -8.47 -5.45
C THR A 21 -6.22 -8.20 -5.25
N VAL A 22 -5.53 -9.10 -4.56
CA VAL A 22 -4.08 -9.06 -4.35
C VAL A 22 -3.47 -10.31 -4.98
N PHE A 23 -2.33 -10.15 -5.65
CA PHE A 23 -1.58 -11.27 -6.21
C PHE A 23 -0.58 -11.77 -5.19
N ASP A 24 -0.77 -13.00 -4.73
CA ASP A 24 0.17 -13.64 -3.82
C ASP A 24 1.32 -14.25 -4.62
N CYS A 25 2.42 -13.52 -4.71
CA CYS A 25 3.64 -13.97 -5.36
C CYS A 25 4.86 -13.35 -4.71
N SER A 26 6.01 -14.01 -4.80
CA SER A 26 7.25 -13.41 -4.35
C SER A 26 7.67 -12.28 -5.28
N TRP A 27 8.29 -11.24 -4.71
CA TRP A 27 8.82 -10.10 -5.48
C TRP A 27 9.81 -10.53 -6.58
N ASN A 28 10.58 -11.61 -6.37
CA ASN A 28 11.51 -12.15 -7.36
C ASN A 28 10.81 -12.71 -8.61
N LYS A 29 9.52 -13.05 -8.52
CA LYS A 29 8.77 -13.68 -9.62
C LYS A 29 7.83 -12.71 -10.33
N ILE A 30 7.59 -11.51 -9.78
CA ILE A 30 6.58 -10.58 -10.31
C ILE A 30 6.88 -10.11 -11.74
N ALA A 31 8.17 -10.00 -12.09
CA ALA A 31 8.63 -9.64 -13.43
C ALA A 31 8.06 -10.58 -14.52
N GLY A 32 7.97 -11.88 -14.22
CA GLY A 32 7.39 -12.88 -15.12
C GLY A 32 5.88 -12.74 -15.33
N PHE A 33 5.18 -12.04 -14.43
CA PHE A 33 3.73 -11.85 -14.48
C PHE A 33 3.33 -10.48 -15.04
N GLU A 34 4.27 -9.57 -15.31
CA GLU A 34 3.93 -8.20 -15.72
C GLU A 34 3.04 -8.13 -16.96
N ALA A 35 3.33 -8.95 -17.98
CA ALA A 35 2.52 -9.00 -19.19
C ALA A 35 1.07 -9.41 -18.88
N THR A 36 0.87 -10.37 -17.98
CA THR A 36 -0.44 -10.82 -17.52
C THR A 36 -1.14 -9.73 -16.71
N LEU A 37 -0.44 -9.07 -15.79
CA LEU A 37 -0.96 -7.95 -15.00
C LEU A 37 -1.36 -6.77 -15.90
N ARG A 38 -0.59 -6.48 -16.95
CA ARG A 38 -0.90 -5.47 -17.97
C ARG A 38 -2.11 -5.85 -18.82
N LYS A 39 -2.33 -7.12 -19.15
CA LYS A 39 -3.50 -7.59 -19.93
C LYS A 39 -4.80 -7.69 -19.13
N MET A 40 -4.74 -7.74 -17.80
CA MET A 40 -5.92 -7.90 -16.95
C MET A 40 -6.95 -6.78 -17.13
N LYS A 41 -8.22 -7.14 -17.39
CA LYS A 41 -9.35 -6.20 -17.50
C LYS A 41 -10.00 -5.93 -16.13
N ARG A 42 -9.22 -5.39 -15.20
CA ARG A 42 -9.68 -4.95 -13.88
C ARG A 42 -9.15 -3.53 -13.62
N LYS A 43 -9.80 -2.78 -12.74
CA LYS A 43 -9.28 -1.47 -12.29
C LYS A 43 -7.99 -1.71 -11.51
N LYS A 44 -6.86 -1.27 -12.07
CA LYS A 44 -5.53 -1.46 -11.48
C LYS A 44 -5.17 -0.26 -10.63
N ARG A 45 -4.59 -0.55 -9.47
CA ARG A 45 -4.10 0.44 -8.51
C ARG A 45 -2.80 -0.02 -7.91
N ALA A 46 -1.83 0.89 -7.88
CA ALA A 46 -0.63 0.76 -7.08
C ALA A 46 -0.95 1.22 -5.65
N LEU A 47 -0.19 0.76 -4.68
CA LEU A 47 -0.25 1.33 -3.34
C LEU A 47 0.76 2.49 -3.24
N PRO A 48 0.45 3.52 -2.46
CA PRO A 48 1.40 4.58 -2.19
C PRO A 48 2.58 4.09 -1.35
N PHE A 49 3.59 4.94 -1.18
CA PHE A 49 4.72 4.70 -0.27
C PHE A 49 4.24 4.28 1.12
N LEU A 50 4.67 3.08 1.51
CA LEU A 50 4.50 2.46 2.81
C LEU A 50 5.74 1.61 3.09
N ILE A 51 5.97 1.33 4.37
CA ILE A 51 7.12 0.60 4.87
C ILE A 51 6.64 -0.76 5.37
N ALA A 52 7.31 -1.83 4.93
CA ALA A 52 7.00 -3.18 5.38
C ALA A 52 7.37 -3.39 6.86
N ALA A 53 6.49 -4.09 7.58
CA ALA A 53 6.70 -4.55 8.95
C ALA A 53 6.81 -6.08 9.05
N ASN A 54 6.57 -6.81 7.96
CA ASN A 54 6.79 -8.24 7.92
C ASN A 54 8.28 -8.60 8.16
N PRO A 55 8.58 -9.74 8.82
CA PRO A 55 9.96 -10.10 9.18
C PRO A 55 10.94 -10.24 8.01
N VAL A 56 10.46 -10.51 6.79
CA VAL A 56 11.32 -10.73 5.62
C VAL A 56 11.79 -9.40 5.01
N ASN A 57 10.94 -8.37 5.07
CA ASN A 57 11.18 -7.09 4.41
C ASN A 57 11.10 -5.89 5.36
N TYR A 58 11.21 -6.11 6.67
CA TYR A 58 11.08 -5.07 7.68
C TYR A 58 11.89 -3.83 7.34
N GLY A 59 11.25 -2.66 7.40
CA GLY A 59 11.88 -1.36 7.11
C GLY A 59 12.08 -1.05 5.63
N LYS A 60 11.84 -2.00 4.71
CA LYS A 60 11.99 -1.74 3.27
C LYS A 60 10.76 -0.99 2.73
N PRO A 61 10.96 0.14 2.03
CA PRO A 61 9.87 0.87 1.41
C PRO A 61 9.36 0.13 0.17
N PHE A 62 8.05 0.24 -0.12
CA PHE A 62 7.37 -0.35 -1.28
C PHE A 62 7.31 -1.89 -1.35
N ILE A 63 8.14 -2.62 -0.59
CA ILE A 63 8.24 -4.08 -0.64
C ILE A 63 7.29 -4.73 0.39
N LEU A 64 6.00 -4.43 0.24
CA LEU A 64 4.96 -4.99 1.11
C LEU A 64 4.73 -6.49 0.81
N GLY A 65 4.36 -7.25 1.83
CA GLY A 65 3.78 -8.58 1.66
C GLY A 65 2.31 -8.51 1.20
N SER A 66 1.77 -9.63 0.71
CA SER A 66 0.39 -9.72 0.20
C SER A 66 -0.66 -9.26 1.23
N VAL A 67 -0.49 -9.65 2.50
CA VAL A 67 -1.42 -9.25 3.57
C VAL A 67 -1.28 -7.76 3.93
N GLU A 68 -0.06 -7.21 3.96
CA GLU A 68 0.16 -5.79 4.23
C GLU A 68 -0.42 -4.93 3.10
N ALA A 69 -0.24 -5.36 1.85
CA ALA A 69 -0.83 -4.70 0.70
C ALA A 69 -2.36 -4.74 0.77
N PHE A 70 -2.94 -5.87 1.16
CA PHE A 70 -4.39 -5.99 1.32
C PHE A 70 -4.90 -5.09 2.46
N ALA A 71 -4.22 -5.09 3.60
CA ALA A 71 -4.59 -4.30 4.76
C ALA A 71 -4.46 -2.78 4.51
N ALA A 72 -3.40 -2.36 3.84
CA ALA A 72 -3.22 -0.97 3.40
C ALA A 72 -4.36 -0.53 2.48
N ALA A 73 -4.77 -1.39 1.54
CA ALA A 73 -5.87 -1.07 0.65
C ALA A 73 -7.21 -0.93 1.40
N LEU A 74 -7.50 -1.85 2.33
CA LEU A 74 -8.67 -1.76 3.20
C LEU A 74 -8.65 -0.45 4.00
N PHE A 75 -7.51 -0.12 4.62
CA PHE A 75 -7.36 1.10 5.41
C PHE A 75 -7.59 2.36 4.58
N ILE A 76 -6.92 2.49 3.42
CA ILE A 76 -7.06 3.65 2.53
C ILE A 76 -8.50 3.80 2.03
N LEU A 77 -9.21 2.69 1.84
CA LEU A 77 -10.61 2.72 1.44
C LEU A 77 -11.58 2.95 2.61
N GLY A 78 -11.11 3.07 3.86
CA GLY A 78 -11.92 3.34 5.05
C GLY A 78 -12.44 2.08 5.77
N GLU A 79 -12.02 0.89 5.36
CA GLU A 79 -12.38 -0.40 5.98
C GLU A 79 -11.42 -0.74 7.14
N TYR A 80 -11.34 0.15 8.14
CA TYR A 80 -10.34 0.08 9.22
C TYR A 80 -10.43 -1.20 10.05
N GLU A 81 -11.65 -1.62 10.43
CA GLU A 81 -11.85 -2.84 11.21
C GLU A 81 -11.40 -4.09 10.44
N GLN A 82 -11.71 -4.16 9.14
CA GLN A 82 -11.27 -5.27 8.29
C GLN A 82 -9.75 -5.30 8.17
N SER A 83 -9.11 -4.12 7.99
CA SER A 83 -7.66 -3.98 7.96
C SER A 83 -7.00 -4.51 9.25
N GLN A 84 -7.52 -4.09 10.41
CA GLN A 84 -7.05 -4.57 11.72
C GLN A 84 -7.29 -6.07 11.90
N HIS A 85 -8.47 -6.57 11.51
CA HIS A 85 -8.82 -7.98 11.65
C HIS A 85 -7.87 -8.89 10.88
N ILE A 86 -7.54 -8.56 9.61
CA ILE A 86 -6.65 -9.41 8.82
C ILE A 86 -5.20 -9.37 9.33
N LEU A 87 -4.74 -8.21 9.80
CA LEU A 87 -3.40 -8.07 10.38
C LEU A 87 -3.30 -8.72 11.76
N GLY A 88 -4.38 -8.76 12.53
CA GLY A 88 -4.44 -9.40 13.85
C GLY A 88 -4.15 -10.90 13.85
N LYS A 89 -4.18 -11.55 12.68
CA LYS A 89 -3.76 -12.95 12.49
C LYS A 89 -2.24 -13.14 12.53
N PHE A 90 -1.47 -12.05 12.50
CA PHE A 90 -0.02 -12.05 12.46
C PHE A 90 0.52 -11.36 13.71
N LYS A 91 1.50 -11.98 14.40
CA LYS A 91 2.13 -11.42 15.61
C LYS A 91 2.74 -10.02 15.38
N TRP A 92 3.21 -9.75 14.17
CA TRP A 92 3.78 -8.48 13.73
C TRP A 92 2.77 -7.57 13.04
N GLY A 93 1.51 -7.97 12.87
CA GLY A 93 0.55 -7.24 12.03
C GLY A 93 0.21 -5.85 12.56
N THR A 94 0.12 -5.67 13.88
CA THR A 94 -0.12 -4.36 14.50
C THR A 94 1.04 -3.39 14.27
N GLU A 95 2.27 -3.91 14.16
CA GLU A 95 3.46 -3.10 13.86
C GLU A 95 3.36 -2.46 12.47
N PHE A 96 2.72 -3.11 11.50
CA PHE A 96 2.50 -2.52 10.17
C PHE A 96 1.66 -1.24 10.24
N LEU A 97 0.57 -1.26 11.00
CA LEU A 97 -0.30 -0.09 11.18
C LEU A 97 0.44 1.01 11.96
N ARG A 98 1.13 0.63 13.04
CA ARG A 98 1.90 1.58 13.87
C ARG A 98 3.01 2.26 13.07
N LEU A 99 3.78 1.50 12.29
CA LEU A 99 4.90 1.99 11.49
C LEU A 99 4.45 2.97 10.40
N ASN A 100 3.22 2.80 9.89
CA ASN A 100 2.67 3.58 8.79
C ASN A 100 1.51 4.48 9.19
N GLU A 101 1.29 4.74 10.48
CA GLU A 101 0.08 5.38 11.00
C GLU A 101 -0.18 6.73 10.34
N GLU A 102 0.81 7.63 10.37
CA GLU A 102 0.70 8.97 9.75
C GLU A 102 0.40 8.90 8.25
N LEU A 103 1.06 7.97 7.53
CA LEU A 103 0.88 7.77 6.10
C LEU A 103 -0.53 7.27 5.78
N LEU A 104 -0.96 6.20 6.45
CA LEU A 104 -2.26 5.57 6.24
C LEU A 104 -3.40 6.53 6.57
N LEU A 105 -3.29 7.28 7.66
CA LEU A 105 -4.27 8.30 8.04
C LEU A 105 -4.33 9.46 7.03
N ALA A 106 -3.18 9.89 6.49
CA ALA A 106 -3.14 10.91 5.45
C ALA A 106 -3.80 10.41 4.16
N TYR A 107 -3.42 9.22 3.67
CA TYR A 107 -3.94 8.66 2.43
C TYR A 107 -5.44 8.35 2.50
N ALA A 108 -5.97 7.93 3.66
CA ALA A 108 -7.39 7.68 3.86
C ALA A 108 -8.25 8.96 3.82
N LYS A 109 -7.64 10.15 3.96
CA LYS A 109 -8.30 11.45 3.88
C LYS A 109 -8.16 12.12 2.51
N ALA A 110 -7.34 11.57 1.62
CA ALA A 110 -7.09 12.15 0.31
C ALA A 110 -8.35 12.07 -0.58
N LYS A 111 -8.57 13.09 -1.40
CA LYS A 111 -9.72 13.15 -2.32
C LYS A 111 -9.55 12.21 -3.51
N ASN A 112 -8.33 12.01 -3.99
CA ASN A 112 -8.06 11.24 -5.21
C ASN A 112 -6.59 10.77 -5.29
N SER A 113 -6.28 10.00 -6.34
CA SER A 113 -4.94 9.46 -6.60
C SER A 113 -3.85 10.52 -6.71
N SER A 114 -4.14 11.73 -7.21
CA SER A 114 -3.13 12.78 -7.37
C SER A 114 -2.71 13.34 -6.01
N GLU A 115 -3.67 13.58 -5.12
CA GLU A 115 -3.41 14.05 -3.75
C GLU A 115 -2.62 13.02 -2.94
N VAL A 116 -2.93 11.73 -3.11
CA VAL A 116 -2.12 10.64 -2.51
C VAL A 116 -0.67 10.70 -2.98
N ILE A 117 -0.42 10.95 -4.27
CA ILE A 117 0.94 11.09 -4.82
C ILE A 117 1.65 12.34 -4.27
N GLU A 118 0.95 13.45 -4.07
CA GLU A 118 1.52 14.66 -3.47
C GLU A 118 1.93 14.42 -2.01
N MET A 119 1.05 13.82 -1.21
CA MET A 119 1.36 13.39 0.17
C MET A 119 2.58 12.48 0.17
N GLN A 120 2.61 11.47 -0.70
CA GLN A 120 3.73 10.54 -0.84
C GLN A 120 5.07 11.26 -1.05
N LYS A 121 5.11 12.24 -1.96
CA LYS A 121 6.32 13.02 -2.25
C LYS A 121 6.80 13.79 -1.01
N MET A 122 5.87 14.44 -0.30
CA MET A 122 6.21 15.18 0.92
C MET A 122 6.86 14.28 1.97
N PHE A 123 6.32 13.08 2.21
CA PHE A 123 6.90 12.14 3.18
C PHE A 123 8.29 11.63 2.77
N MET A 124 8.49 11.32 1.49
CA MET A 124 9.80 10.88 0.97
C MET A 124 10.84 12.01 1.04
N ASP A 125 10.45 13.26 0.79
CA ASP A 125 11.35 14.42 0.90
C ASP A 125 11.73 14.74 2.36
N VAL A 126 10.81 14.57 3.31
CA VAL A 126 11.11 14.73 4.73
C VAL A 126 12.05 13.63 5.23
N GLY A 127 11.83 12.38 4.81
CA GLY A 127 12.69 11.24 5.15
C GLY A 127 14.12 11.42 4.65
N THR A 128 14.31 11.86 3.41
CA THR A 128 15.65 12.13 2.86
C THR A 128 16.36 13.27 3.57
N LYS A 129 15.65 14.31 4.02
CA LYS A 129 16.23 15.40 4.82
C LYS A 129 16.63 14.96 6.23
N LYS A 130 15.89 14.05 6.87
CA LYS A 130 16.26 13.47 8.18
C LYS A 130 17.49 12.57 8.06
N ALA A 131 17.55 11.70 7.05
CA ALA A 131 18.68 10.78 6.82
C ALA A 131 20.01 11.50 6.51
N LYS A 132 19.98 12.70 5.91
CA LYS A 132 21.18 13.51 5.63
C LYS A 132 21.70 14.30 6.85
N LYS A 133 20.97 14.32 7.96
CA LYS A 133 21.33 15.03 9.20
C LYS A 133 21.87 14.10 10.30
N THR A 134 21.98 12.82 10.01
CA THR A 134 22.57 11.75 10.85
C THR A 134 23.77 11.17 10.14
#